data_AF-A0A849E5K7-F1
#
_entry.id   AF-A0A849E5K7-F1
#
_cell.length_a   1.000
_cell.length_b   1.000
_cell.length_c   1.000
_cell.angle_alpha   90.00
_cell.angle_beta   90.00
_cell.angle_gamma   90.00
#
_symmetry.space_group_name_H-M   'P 1'
#
loop_
_entity.id
_entity.type
_entity.pdbx_description
1 polymer ?
#
loop_
_entity_poly.entity_id
_entity_poly.type
_entity_poly.pdbx_seq_one_letter_code
_entity_poly.pdbx_strand_id
1 'polypeptide(L)' 'MAKTPSPVAGAMKYLKDNEIKYVDLRFTDPRGKMQHVTQDISTIDEDVWADG' A
#
# COMPACT_ATOMS: atom_id res chain seq x y z
N MET A 1 7.60 20.37 -18.06
CA MET A 1 6.50 19.74 -17.32
C MET A 1 6.94 18.36 -16.86
N ALA A 2 7.56 18.28 -15.68
CA ALA A 2 7.97 17.01 -15.11
C ALA A 2 6.70 16.28 -14.62
N LYS A 3 6.41 15.10 -15.19
CA LYS A 3 5.42 14.20 -14.62
C LYS A 3 5.92 13.83 -13.22
N THR A 4 5.30 14.36 -12.18
CA THR A 4 5.50 13.89 -10.81
C THR A 4 5.32 12.37 -10.83
N PRO A 5 6.30 11.56 -10.37
CA PRO A 5 6.11 10.12 -10.34
C PRO A 5 4.88 9.82 -9.50
N SER A 6 3.99 8.95 -10.00
CA SER A 6 2.80 8.58 -9.24
C SER A 6 3.26 8.00 -7.88
N PRO A 7 2.55 8.29 -6.77
CA PRO A 7 2.92 7.79 -5.45
C PRO A 7 3.09 6.27 -5.42
N VAL A 8 2.29 5.57 -6.24
CA VAL A 8 2.25 4.11 -6.38
C VAL A 8 3.58 3.56 -6.91
N ALA A 9 4.16 4.17 -7.94
CA ALA A 9 5.43 3.73 -8.52
C ALA A 9 6.60 3.89 -7.53
N GLY A 10 6.54 4.91 -6.66
CA GLY A 10 7.51 5.09 -5.58
C GLY A 10 7.37 4.03 -4.48
N ALA A 11 6.13 3.74 -4.07
CA ALA A 11 5.84 2.73 -3.06
C ALA A 11 6.24 1.32 -3.50
N MET A 12 5.93 0.92 -4.73
CA MET A 12 6.32 -0.40 -5.26
C MET A 12 7.83 -0.60 -5.33
N LYS A 13 8.59 0.44 -5.69
CA LYS A 13 10.06 0.39 -5.66
C LYS A 13 10.57 0.22 -4.24
N TYR A 14 10.07 1.02 -3.31
CA TYR A 14 10.44 0.92 -1.89
C TYR A 14 10.16 -0.47 -1.31
N LEU A 15 9.01 -1.05 -1.63
CA LEU A 15 8.61 -2.37 -1.18
C LEU A 15 9.54 -3.48 -1.70
N LYS A 16 9.91 -3.41 -2.98
CA LYS A 16 10.85 -4.35 -3.62
C LYS A 16 12.28 -4.16 -3.12
N ASP A 17 12.74 -2.92 -2.99
CA ASP A 17 14.11 -2.58 -2.58
C ASP A 17 14.39 -2.99 -1.12
N ASN A 18 13.37 -3.06 -0.27
CA ASN A 18 13.49 -3.45 1.14
C ASN A 18 13.04 -4.89 1.42
N GLU A 19 12.76 -5.71 0.40
CA GLU A 19 12.30 -7.11 0.52
C GLU A 19 11.15 -7.29 1.53
N ILE A 20 10.19 -6.37 1.53
CA ILE A 20 9.08 -6.38 2.48
C ILE A 20 8.11 -7.52 2.10
N LYS A 21 7.90 -8.46 3.03
CA LYS A 21 7.02 -9.62 2.81
C LYS A 21 5.54 -9.31 3.03
N TYR A 22 5.24 -8.43 3.98
CA TYR A 22 3.88 -8.12 4.40
C TYR A 22 3.67 -6.62 4.53
N VAL A 23 2.48 -6.18 4.15
CA VAL A 23 2.04 -4.79 4.27
C VAL A 23 0.83 -4.75 5.20
N ASP A 24 0.87 -3.89 6.21
CA ASP A 24 -0.26 -3.68 7.12
C ASP A 24 -1.09 -2.49 6.65
N LEU A 25 -2.33 -2.76 6.24
CA LEU A 25 -3.33 -1.74 5.98
C LEU A 25 -3.99 -1.35 7.29
N ARG A 26 -3.79 -0.12 7.75
CA ARG A 26 -4.34 0.39 9.01
C ARG A 26 -5.39 1.45 8.72
N PHE A 27 -6.59 1.26 9.24
CA PHE A 27 -7.67 2.24 9.13
C PHE A 27 -8.45 2.32 10.42
N THR A 28 -9.13 3.45 10.62
CA THR A 28 -9.95 3.69 11.81
C THR A 28 -11.40 3.58 11.40
N ASP A 29 -12.12 2.63 12.00
CA ASP A 29 -13.57 2.52 11.82
C ASP A 29 -14.23 3.84 12.27
N PRO A 30 -15.40 4.23 11.73
CA PRO A 30 -16.14 5.43 12.17
C PRO A 30 -16.41 5.47 13.69
N ARG A 31 -16.34 4.31 14.35
CA ARG A 31 -16.47 4.14 15.80
C ARG A 31 -15.17 4.43 16.58
N GLY A 32 -14.11 4.88 15.90
CA GLY A 32 -12.82 5.24 16.49
C GLY A 32 -11.91 4.05 16.81
N LYS A 33 -12.28 2.83 16.41
CA LYS A 33 -11.44 1.65 16.63
C LYS A 33 -10.45 1.51 15.48
N MET A 34 -9.15 1.45 15.80
CA MET A 34 -8.13 1.11 14.82
C MET A 34 -8.23 -0.37 14.47
N GLN A 35 -8.33 -0.63 13.18
CA GLN A 35 -8.27 -1.95 12.57
C GLN A 35 -6.99 -2.05 11.75
N HIS A 36 -6.45 -3.26 11.67
CA HIS A 36 -5.33 -3.56 10.79
C HIS A 36 -5.59 -4.86 10.05
N VAL A 37 -5.22 -4.87 8.77
CA VAL A 37 -5.26 -6.06 7.92
C VAL A 37 -3.86 -6.26 7.36
N THR A 38 -3.27 -7.40 7.69
CA THR A 38 -1.97 -7.79 7.14
C THR A 38 -2.18 -8.50 5.81
N GLN A 39 -1.55 -7.99 4.77
CA GLN A 39 -1.69 -8.50 3.40
C GLN A 39 -0.32 -8.86 2.84
N ASP A 40 -0.26 -9.95 2.08
CA ASP A 40 0.97 -10.42 1.45
C ASP A 40 1.31 -9.57 0.22
N ILE A 41 2.60 -9.27 0.04
CA ILE A 41 3.05 -8.42 -1.04
C ILE A 41 2.75 -8.97 -2.44
N SER A 42 2.63 -10.29 -2.59
CA SER A 42 2.24 -10.92 -3.86
C SER A 42 0.84 -10.51 -4.32
N THR A 43 0.00 -10.05 -3.40
CA THR A 43 -1.37 -9.58 -3.66
C THR A 43 -1.50 -8.06 -3.72
N ILE A 44 -0.41 -7.31 -3.53
CA ILE A 44 -0.38 -5.85 -3.66
C ILE A 44 0.04 -5.51 -5.09
N ASP A 45 -0.92 -5.36 -5.97
CA ASP A 45 -0.76 -4.88 -7.35
C ASP A 45 -1.19 -3.41 -7.48
N GLU A 46 -1.13 -2.86 -8.70
CA GLU A 46 -1.56 -1.47 -8.96
C GLU A 46 -3.08 -1.29 -8.80
N ASP A 47 -3.86 -2.37 -8.91
CA ASP A 47 -5.32 -2.36 -8.83
C ASP A 47 -5.80 -2.22 -7.38
N VAL A 48 -5.07 -2.79 -6.40
CA VAL A 48 -5.31 -2.56 -4.97
C VAL A 48 -5.31 -1.08 -4.58
N TRP A 49 -4.54 -0.24 -5.30
CA TRP A 49 -4.50 1.20 -5.04
C TRP A 49 -5.61 1.97 -5.76
N ALA A 50 -6.22 1.39 -6.79
CA ALA A 50 -7.29 2.02 -7.57
C ALA A 50 -8.69 1.74 -6.99
N ASP A 51 -8.89 0.55 -6.41
CA ASP A 51 -10.19 0.07 -5.92
C ASP A 51 -10.34 0.11 -4.37
N GLY A 52 -9.44 0.80 -3.68
CA GLY A 52 -9.39 0.92 -2.21
C GLY A 52 -10.47 1.78 -1.57
#